data_AF-A0AAP4Y5Q8-F1
#
_entry.id   AF-A0AAP4Y5Q8-F1
#
_cell.length_a   1.000
_cell.length_b   1.000
_cell.length_c   1.000
_cell.angle_alpha   90.00
_cell.angle_beta   90.00
_cell.angle_gamma   90.00
#
_symmetry.space_group_name_H-M   'P 1'
#
loop_
_entity.id
_entity.type
_entity.pdbx_description
1 polymer ?
#
loop_
_entity_poly.entity_id
_entity_poly.type
_entity_poly.pdbx_seq_one_letter_code
_entity_poly.pdbx_strand_id
1 'polypeptide(L)'
;MIAGSSGWRSDTGPMALAVALGLGIGWLDLHTTEVVVTASALLLAGLALGYLRPRAAWRWAVPLALGLPAMAIVGHLFHLPTPEPIRVDPLIVLVAWAFASVGCYAGATVRRVAGPRPTSG
;
A
#
# COMPACT_ATOMS: atom_id res chain seq x y z
N MET A 1 26.56 15.67 26.60
CA MET A 1 25.19 15.25 27.00
C MET A 1 24.26 16.34 26.50
N ILE A 2 23.41 16.23 25.49
CA ILE A 2 22.80 15.11 24.77
C ILE A 2 22.74 15.56 23.29
N ALA A 3 23.44 14.87 22.39
CA ALA A 3 23.26 15.04 20.95
C ALA A 3 22.17 14.03 20.52
N GLY A 4 20.92 14.49 20.47
CA GLY A 4 19.79 13.59 20.22
C GLY A 4 18.59 14.32 19.64
N SER A 5 18.53 14.40 18.31
CA SER A 5 17.35 14.51 17.42
C SER A 5 17.83 15.21 16.14
N SER A 6 18.01 14.56 15.00
CA SER A 6 16.89 14.23 14.11
C SER A 6 17.38 13.31 12.97
N GLY A 7 17.54 12.03 13.25
CA GLY A 7 17.84 11.01 12.23
C GLY A 7 16.65 10.67 11.29
N TRP A 8 15.60 11.50 11.24
CA TRP A 8 14.35 11.29 10.51
C TRP A 8 14.49 11.72 9.05
N ARG A 9 15.15 10.88 8.26
CA ARG A 9 15.42 11.07 6.83
C ARG A 9 14.12 10.96 6.00
N SER A 10 13.23 11.95 6.09
CA SER A 10 12.12 12.25 5.16
C SER A 10 11.42 11.04 4.51
N ASP A 11 10.70 10.27 5.32
CA ASP A 11 9.78 9.22 4.84
C ASP A 11 8.39 9.77 4.46
N THR A 12 8.17 11.08 4.60
CA THR A 12 6.88 11.75 4.36
C THR A 12 6.38 11.58 2.94
N GLY A 13 7.25 11.72 1.93
CA GLY A 13 6.86 11.60 0.51
C GLY A 13 6.34 10.20 0.15
N PRO A 14 7.11 9.13 0.38
CA PRO A 14 6.67 7.76 0.12
C PRO A 14 5.44 7.36 0.95
N MET A 15 5.33 7.86 2.19
CA MET A 15 4.15 7.60 3.03
C MET A 15 2.90 8.28 2.48
N ALA A 16 3.00 9.55 2.08
CA ALA A 16 1.92 10.27 1.43
C ALA A 16 1.48 9.58 0.13
N LEU A 17 2.44 9.09 -0.67
CA LEU A 17 2.16 8.29 -1.86
C LEU A 17 1.44 6.98 -1.51
N ALA A 18 1.89 6.26 -0.47
CA ALA A 18 1.25 5.02 -0.05
C ALA A 18 -0.19 5.22 0.44
N VAL A 19 -0.44 6.31 1.17
CA VAL A 19 -1.80 6.70 1.59
C VAL A 19 -2.66 7.07 0.38
N ALA A 20 -2.14 7.89 -0.54
CA ALA A 20 -2.87 8.27 -1.74
C ALA A 20 -3.23 7.06 -2.62
N LEU A 21 -2.29 6.13 -2.80
CA LEU A 21 -2.52 4.88 -3.52
C LEU A 21 -3.54 4.00 -2.79
N GLY A 22 -3.44 3.86 -1.46
CA GLY A 22 -4.39 3.09 -0.67
C GLY A 22 -5.81 3.62 -0.79
N LEU A 23 -6.01 4.93 -0.68
CA LEU A 23 -7.32 5.56 -0.86
C LEU A 23 -7.82 5.42 -2.30
N GLY A 24 -6.95 5.58 -3.30
CA GLY A 24 -7.32 5.36 -4.70
C GLY A 24 -7.76 3.93 -4.98
N ILE A 25 -7.09 2.94 -4.37
CA ILE A 25 -7.49 1.53 -4.46
C ILE A 25 -8.80 1.28 -3.73
N GLY A 26 -9.01 1.86 -2.55
CA GLY A 26 -10.29 1.76 -1.84
C GLY A 26 -11.44 2.40 -2.62
N TRP A 27 -11.19 3.51 -3.33
CA TRP A 27 -12.18 4.09 -4.25
C TRP A 27 -12.48 3.17 -5.42
N LEU A 28 -11.45 2.59 -6.02
CA LEU A 28 -11.58 1.62 -7.11
C LEU A 28 -12.41 0.42 -6.69
N ASP A 29 -12.15 -0.11 -5.48
CA ASP A 29 -12.88 -1.24 -4.88
C ASP A 29 -14.37 -0.95 -4.74
N LEU A 30 -14.74 0.28 -4.36
CA LEU A 30 -16.16 0.69 -4.27
C LEU A 30 -16.87 0.78 -5.62
N HIS A 31 -16.12 0.94 -6.73
CA HIS A 31 -16.66 1.15 -8.07
C HIS A 31 -16.47 -0.07 -8.97
N THR A 32 -15.91 -1.16 -8.46
CA THR A 32 -15.71 -2.41 -9.20
C THR A 32 -16.33 -3.58 -8.46
N THR A 33 -16.91 -4.52 -9.20
CA THR A 33 -17.35 -5.81 -8.66
C THR A 33 -16.26 -6.86 -8.74
N GLU A 34 -15.16 -6.56 -9.46
CA GLU A 34 -14.10 -7.50 -9.77
C GLU A 34 -12.97 -7.43 -8.75
N VAL A 35 -12.93 -8.42 -7.83
CA VAL A 35 -11.90 -8.52 -6.79
C VAL A 35 -10.48 -8.54 -7.37
N VAL A 36 -10.30 -9.12 -8.56
CA VAL A 36 -9.01 -9.21 -9.26
C VAL A 36 -8.46 -7.83 -9.61
N VAL A 37 -9.32 -6.85 -9.90
CA VAL A 37 -8.92 -5.48 -10.22
C VAL A 37 -8.32 -4.81 -8.98
N THR A 38 -8.99 -4.91 -7.83
CA THR A 38 -8.47 -4.39 -6.56
C THR A 38 -7.18 -5.10 -6.13
N ALA A 39 -7.16 -6.44 -6.21
CA ALA A 39 -6.01 -7.24 -5.81
C ALA A 39 -4.76 -6.96 -6.67
N SER A 40 -4.94 -6.82 -7.99
CA SER A 40 -3.84 -6.46 -8.90
C SER A 40 -3.34 -5.04 -8.65
N ALA A 41 -4.23 -4.08 -8.36
CA ALA A 41 -3.83 -2.73 -7.98
C ALA A 41 -3.01 -2.70 -6.68
N LEU A 42 -3.40 -3.48 -5.66
CA LEU A 42 -2.63 -3.64 -4.42
C LEU A 42 -1.24 -4.24 -4.67
N LEU A 43 -1.15 -5.26 -5.52
CA LEU A 43 0.13 -5.87 -5.90
C LEU A 43 1.04 -4.87 -6.60
N LEU A 44 0.53 -4.14 -7.59
CA LEU A 44 1.30 -3.18 -8.37
C LEU A 44 1.74 -1.98 -7.52
N ALA A 45 0.84 -1.42 -6.70
CA ALA A 45 1.16 -0.34 -5.78
C ALA A 45 2.18 -0.78 -4.73
N GLY A 46 2.00 -1.97 -4.16
CA GLY A 46 2.95 -2.58 -3.24
C GLY A 46 4.31 -2.77 -3.89
N LEU A 47 4.35 -3.31 -5.11
CA LEU A 47 5.57 -3.52 -5.87
C LEU A 47 6.31 -2.21 -6.14
N ALA A 48 5.60 -1.17 -6.59
CA ALA A 48 6.19 0.14 -6.82
C ALA A 48 6.80 0.74 -5.54
N LEU A 49 6.05 0.71 -4.43
CA LEU A 49 6.52 1.25 -3.14
C LEU A 49 7.69 0.45 -2.57
N GLY A 50 7.62 -0.88 -2.62
CA GLY A 50 8.68 -1.79 -2.19
C GLY A 50 9.95 -1.62 -3.03
N TYR A 51 9.81 -1.37 -4.32
CA TYR A 51 10.94 -1.08 -5.21
C TYR A 51 11.58 0.27 -4.90
N LEU A 52 10.78 1.32 -4.69
CA LEU A 52 11.26 2.67 -4.37
C LEU A 52 11.96 2.72 -3.00
N ARG A 53 11.37 2.06 -1.99
CA ARG A 53 11.85 2.05 -0.60
C ARG A 53 11.89 0.62 -0.04
N PRO A 54 12.97 -0.15 -0.32
CA PRO A 54 13.10 -1.54 0.12
C PRO A 54 13.36 -1.70 1.63
N ARG A 55 13.64 -0.61 2.36
CA ARG A 55 13.80 -0.64 3.83
C ARG A 55 12.42 -0.75 4.49
N ALA A 56 12.21 -1.83 5.24
CA ALA A 56 10.97 -2.12 5.96
C ALA A 56 9.72 -2.15 5.05
N ALA A 57 9.77 -2.94 3.98
CA ALA A 57 8.72 -3.03 2.95
C ALA A 57 7.30 -3.28 3.49
N TRP A 58 7.17 -3.99 4.61
CA TRP A 58 5.89 -4.22 5.29
C TRP A 58 5.17 -2.94 5.72
N ARG A 59 5.90 -1.84 5.98
CA ARG A 59 5.32 -0.55 6.40
C ARG A 59 4.43 0.05 5.31
N TRP A 60 4.71 -0.25 4.03
CA TRP A 60 3.93 0.26 2.91
C TRP A 60 2.64 -0.52 2.67
N ALA A 61 2.58 -1.79 3.09
CA ALA A 61 1.38 -2.61 2.96
C ALA A 61 0.23 -2.14 3.88
N VAL A 62 0.56 -1.55 5.03
CA VAL A 62 -0.43 -1.07 6.02
C VAL A 62 -1.33 0.04 5.44
N PRO A 63 -0.82 1.18 4.95
CA PRO A 63 -1.68 2.23 4.38
C PRO A 63 -2.43 1.78 3.12
N LEU A 64 -1.85 0.87 2.33
CA LEU A 64 -2.55 0.28 1.18
C LEU A 64 -3.78 -0.53 1.61
N ALA A 65 -3.62 -1.43 2.58
CA ALA A 65 -4.71 -2.27 3.06
C ALA A 65 -5.77 -1.48 3.84
N LEU A 66 -5.36 -0.49 4.64
CA LEU A 66 -6.28 0.38 5.38
C LEU A 66 -7.06 1.33 4.47
N GLY A 67 -6.61 1.55 3.24
CA GLY A 67 -7.32 2.34 2.25
C GLY A 67 -8.72 1.81 1.92
N LEU A 68 -8.89 0.48 1.88
CA LEU A 68 -10.18 -0.18 1.61
C LEU A 68 -11.23 0.14 2.69
N PRO A 69 -11.04 -0.20 3.97
CA PRO A 69 -12.02 0.12 5.01
C PRO A 69 -12.17 1.63 5.21
N ALA A 70 -11.11 2.42 5.03
CA ALA A 70 -11.20 3.88 5.09
C ALA A 70 -12.17 4.42 4.02
N MET A 71 -12.05 3.96 2.78
CA MET A 71 -12.96 4.38 1.72
C MET A 71 -14.36 3.80 1.89
N ALA A 72 -14.52 2.58 2.41
CA ALA A 72 -15.82 2.04 2.78
C ALA A 72 -16.55 2.93 3.80
N ILE A 73 -15.84 3.41 4.83
CA ILE A 73 -16.40 4.35 5.82
C ILE A 73 -16.78 5.68 5.17
N VAL A 74 -15.92 6.22 4.29
CA VAL A 74 -16.22 7.45 3.53
C VAL A 74 -17.46 7.24 2.65
N GLY A 75 -17.54 6.15 1.91
CA GLY A 75 -18.69 5.83 1.07
C GLY A 75 -19.98 5.68 1.85
N HIS A 76 -19.90 5.07 3.04
CA HIS A 76 -21.04 4.97 3.94
C HIS A 76 -21.48 6.34 4.48
N LEU A 77 -20.53 7.18 4.93
CA LEU A 77 -20.82 8.48 5.50
C LEU A 77 -21.41 9.46 4.48
N PHE A 78 -20.91 9.44 3.24
CA PHE A 78 -21.34 10.33 2.16
C PHE A 78 -22.42 9.73 1.25
N HIS A 79 -22.95 8.55 1.57
CA HIS A 79 -23.98 7.87 0.78
C HIS A 79 -23.62 7.77 -0.72
N LEU A 80 -22.38 7.37 -1.00
CA LEU A 80 -21.90 7.27 -2.37
C LEU A 80 -22.69 6.22 -3.15
N PRO A 81 -23.03 6.48 -4.43
CA PRO A 81 -23.70 5.50 -5.28
C PRO A 81 -22.71 4.39 -5.65
N THR A 82 -22.78 3.26 -4.94
CA THR A 82 -21.97 2.06 -5.22
C THR A 82 -22.80 0.96 -5.88
N PRO A 83 -22.21 0.13 -6.76
CA PRO A 83 -22.92 -0.97 -7.41
C PRO A 83 -23.42 -2.03 -6.42
N GLU A 84 -22.66 -2.25 -5.34
CA GLU A 84 -22.97 -3.20 -4.28
C GLU A 84 -23.09 -2.50 -2.91
N PRO A 85 -23.85 -3.10 -1.97
CA PRO A 85 -23.92 -2.58 -0.61
C PRO A 85 -22.55 -2.64 0.07
N ILE A 86 -22.11 -1.50 0.61
CA ILE A 86 -20.83 -1.35 1.27
C ILE A 86 -20.76 -2.30 2.48
N ARG A 87 -19.81 -3.23 2.48
CA ARG A 87 -19.55 -4.16 3.59
C ARG A 87 -18.11 -4.01 4.06
N VAL A 88 -17.94 -3.92 5.37
CA VAL A 88 -16.62 -3.94 6.00
C VAL A 88 -16.40 -5.33 6.60
N ASP A 89 -15.74 -6.20 5.84
CA ASP A 89 -15.35 -7.53 6.30
C ASP A 89 -13.87 -7.53 6.72
N PRO A 90 -13.52 -7.87 7.97
CA PRO A 90 -12.13 -8.00 8.43
C PRO A 90 -11.27 -8.92 7.55
N LEU A 91 -11.88 -9.96 6.96
CA LEU A 91 -11.18 -10.89 6.08
C LEU A 91 -10.72 -10.22 4.78
N ILE A 92 -11.51 -9.29 4.23
CA ILE A 92 -11.12 -8.52 3.04
C ILE A 92 -9.88 -7.66 3.37
N VAL A 93 -9.85 -7.03 4.55
CA VAL A 93 -8.70 -6.23 4.99
C VAL A 93 -7.45 -7.10 5.15
N LEU A 94 -7.59 -8.31 5.72
CA LEU A 94 -6.48 -9.25 5.85
C LEU A 94 -5.95 -9.73 4.49
N VAL A 95 -6.85 -10.06 3.57
CA VAL A 95 -6.50 -10.46 2.19
C VAL A 95 -5.81 -9.29 1.47
N ALA A 96 -6.36 -8.08 1.56
CA ALA A 96 -5.76 -6.88 0.97
C ALA A 96 -4.36 -6.62 1.52
N TRP A 97 -4.16 -6.78 2.83
CA TRP A 97 -2.85 -6.67 3.47
C TRP A 97 -1.87 -7.75 3.00
N ALA A 98 -2.34 -8.99 2.81
CA ALA A 98 -1.52 -10.07 2.29
C ALA A 98 -1.05 -9.76 0.85
N PHE A 99 -1.97 -9.38 -0.05
CA PHE A 99 -1.63 -9.00 -1.43
C PHE A 99 -0.68 -7.80 -1.49
N ALA A 100 -0.96 -6.75 -0.71
CA ALA A 100 -0.09 -5.57 -0.65
C ALA A 100 1.31 -5.93 -0.12
N SER A 101 1.40 -6.81 0.88
CA SER A 101 2.66 -7.29 1.43
C SER A 101 3.46 -8.08 0.39
N VAL A 102 2.82 -9.00 -0.33
CA VAL A 102 3.45 -9.75 -1.43
C VAL A 102 4.02 -8.79 -2.47
N GLY A 103 3.25 -7.79 -2.89
CA GLY A 103 3.72 -6.74 -3.80
C GLY A 103 4.95 -6.02 -3.25
N CYS A 104 4.88 -5.55 -2.00
CA CYS A 104 5.98 -4.83 -1.33
C CYS A 104 7.27 -5.64 -1.26
N TYR A 105 7.18 -6.92 -0.88
CA TYR A 105 8.35 -7.80 -0.82
C TYR A 105 8.89 -8.15 -2.20
N ALA A 106 8.02 -8.35 -3.20
CA ALA A 106 8.43 -8.56 -4.58
C ALA A 106 9.22 -7.35 -5.11
N GLY A 107 8.69 -6.13 -4.96
CA GLY A 107 9.37 -4.90 -5.35
C GLY A 107 10.70 -4.70 -4.64
N ALA A 108 10.75 -4.97 -3.33
CA ALA A 108 11.99 -4.89 -2.56
C ALA A 108 13.04 -5.90 -3.03
N THR A 109 12.63 -7.10 -3.44
CA THR A 109 13.51 -8.15 -3.95
C THR A 109 14.06 -7.78 -5.33
N VAL A 110 13.20 -7.28 -6.23
CA VAL A 110 13.62 -6.78 -7.54
C VAL A 110 14.66 -5.67 -7.38
N ARG A 111 14.44 -4.71 -6.47
CA ARG A 111 15.41 -3.63 -6.19
C ARG A 111 16.76 -4.15 -5.68
N ARG A 112 16.76 -5.23 -4.90
CA ARG A 112 18.00 -5.85 -4.38
C ARG A 112 18.78 -6.57 -5.48
N VAL A 113 18.08 -7.28 -6.37
CA VAL A 113 18.71 -8.03 -7.47
C VAL A 113 19.21 -7.10 -8.58
N ALA A 114 18.46 -6.04 -8.88
CA ALA A 114 18.82 -5.04 -9.90
C ALA A 114 19.81 -3.97 -9.39
N GLY A 115 20.12 -3.95 -8.09
CA GLY A 115 21.07 -3.01 -7.51
C GLY A 115 22.51 -3.27 -8.01
N PRO A 116 23.35 -2.22 -8.19
CA PRO A 116 24.74 -2.40 -8.61
C PRO A 116 25.48 -3.33 -7.63
N ARG A 117 26.14 -4.38 -8.15
CA ARG A 117 27.07 -5.18 -7.36
C ARG A 117 28.26 -4.28 -6.99
N PRO A 118 28.77 -4.32 -5.75
CA PRO A 118 30.03 -3.67 -5.43
C PRO A 118 31.11 -4.30 -6.31
N THR A 119 31.70 -3.51 -7.20
CA THR A 119 32.93 -3.90 -7.88
C THR A 119 34.01 -3.94 -6.81
N SER A 120 34.39 -5.15 -6.38
CA SER A 120 35.58 -5.37 -5.57
C SER A 120 36.80 -4.95 -6.39
N GLY A 121 37.38 -3.81 -6.03
CA GLY A 121 38.73 -3.42 -6.42
C GLY A 121 39.75 -4.02 -5.47
#